data_AF-A0A0M0F4W0-F1
#
_entry.id   AF-A0A0M0F4W0-F1
#
_cell.length_a   1.000
_cell.length_b   1.000
_cell.length_c   1.000
_cell.angle_alpha   90.00
_cell.angle_beta   90.00
_cell.angle_gamma   90.00
#
_symmetry.space_group_name_H-M   'P 1'
#
loop_
_entity.id
_entity.type
_entity.pdbx_description
1 polymer ?
#
loop_
_entity_poly.entity_id
_entity_poly.type
_entity_poly.pdbx_seq_one_letter_code
_entity_poly.pdbx_strand_id
1 'polypeptide(L)' 'MSDDATVTPADLARELRVTPKRVRDILRAKDGTLPAGESRWHLTDEQVAHVRAVVGRG' A
#
# COMPACT_ATOMS: atom_id res chain seq x y z
N MET A 1 -24.18 -3.13 -6.20
CA MET A 1 -22.89 -3.28 -6.91
C MET A 1 -21.85 -2.84 -5.92
N SER A 2 -21.21 -3.78 -5.23
CA SER A 2 -20.19 -3.47 -4.22
C SER A 2 -18.94 -3.07 -4.98
N ASP A 3 -18.50 -1.82 -4.83
CA ASP A 3 -17.20 -1.39 -5.34
C ASP A 3 -16.16 -2.36 -4.83
N ASP A 4 -15.46 -2.99 -5.78
CA ASP A 4 -14.25 -3.76 -5.60
C ASP A 4 -13.16 -2.78 -5.14
N ALA A 5 -13.30 -2.29 -3.90
CA ALA A 5 -12.58 -1.16 -3.33
C ALA A 5 -11.13 -1.57 -3.06
N THR A 6 -10.41 -1.77 -4.15
CA THR A 6 -9.02 -2.16 -4.15
C THR A 6 -8.24 -0.98 -3.58
N VAL A 7 -7.72 -1.16 -2.37
CA VAL A 7 -6.97 -0.12 -1.68
C VAL A 7 -5.69 0.13 -2.46
N THR A 8 -5.50 1.34 -2.98
CA THR A 8 -4.24 1.71 -3.62
C THR A 8 -3.27 2.29 -2.59
N PRO A 9 -1.95 2.35 -2.88
CA PRO A 9 -1.01 3.06 -2.03
C PRO A 9 -1.36 4.53 -1.79
N ALA A 10 -2.08 5.16 -2.73
CA ALA A 10 -2.51 6.56 -2.58
C ALA A 10 -3.65 6.68 -1.56
N ASP A 11 -4.61 5.75 -1.58
CA ASP A 11 -5.71 5.72 -0.62
C ASP A 11 -5.19 5.49 0.79
N LEU A 12 -4.32 4.49 0.96
CA LEU A 12 -3.74 4.18 2.26
C LEU A 12 -2.85 5.31 2.77
N ALA A 13 -2.11 5.99 1.89
CA ALA A 13 -1.31 7.16 2.26
C ALA A 13 -2.18 8.32 2.75
N ARG A 14 -3.31 8.57 2.09
CA ARG A 14 -4.29 9.59 2.51
C ARG A 14 -4.91 9.26 3.87
N GLU A 15 -5.26 7.99 4.10
CA GLU A 15 -5.78 7.51 5.40
C GLU A 15 -4.76 7.72 6.51
N LEU A 16 -3.52 7.30 6.27
CA LEU A 16 -2.42 7.34 7.25
C LEU A 16 -1.76 8.72 7.36
N ARG A 17 -2.18 9.71 6.57
CA ARG A 17 -1.59 11.05 6.47
C ARG A 17 -0.08 11.02 6.21
N VAL A 18 0.38 10.07 5.39
CA VAL A 18 1.77 9.96 4.93
C VAL A 18 1.86 10.19 3.43
N THR A 19 3.09 10.24 2.90
CA THR A 19 3.27 10.34 1.45
C THR A 19 3.03 8.98 0.78
N PRO A 20 2.44 8.94 -0.44
CA PRO A 20 2.34 7.69 -1.21
C PRO A 20 3.69 7.04 -1.51
N LYS A 21 4.76 7.83 -1.54
CA LYS A 21 6.14 7.32 -1.66
C LYS A 21 6.50 6.46 -0.44
N ARG A 22 6.20 6.91 0.78
CA ARG A 22 6.47 6.16 2.01
C ARG A 22 5.77 4.81 2.01
N VAL A 23 4.50 4.77 1.62
CA VAL A 23 3.74 3.50 1.50
C VAL A 23 4.40 2.57 0.48
N ARG A 24 4.75 3.08 -0.72
CA ARG A 24 5.45 2.30 -1.75
C ARG A 24 6.81 1.79 -1.30
N ASP A 25 7.57 2.57 -0.53
CA ASP A 25 8.87 2.16 -0.02
C ASP A 25 8.74 1.03 1.01
N ILE A 26 7.71 1.08 1.87
CA ILE A 26 7.40 -0.01 2.83
C ILE A 26 7.03 -1.30 2.08
N LEU A 27 6.13 -1.20 1.11
CA LEU A 27 5.73 -2.35 0.28
C LEU A 27 6.92 -2.94 -0.46
N ARG A 28 7.80 -2.09 -1.03
CA ARG A 28 9.01 -2.55 -1.71
C ARG A 28 10.02 -3.22 -0.79
N ALA A 29 10.09 -2.81 0.47
CA ALA A 29 10.99 -3.42 1.44
C ALA A 29 10.52 -4.82 1.87
N LYS A 30 9.20 -5.06 1.94
CA LYS A 30 8.63 -6.36 2.33
C LYS A 30 8.41 -7.29 1.13
N ASP A 31 7.70 -6.81 0.11
CA ASP A 31 7.17 -7.62 -0.99
C ASP A 31 7.99 -7.47 -2.28
N GLY A 32 8.94 -6.54 -2.32
CA GLY A 32 9.74 -6.24 -3.51
C GLY A 32 9.03 -5.31 -4.50
N THR A 33 9.49 -5.30 -5.74
CA THR A 33 8.90 -4.45 -6.80
C THR A 33 7.74 -5.15 -7.49
N LEU A 34 6.82 -4.37 -8.08
CA LEU A 34 5.76 -4.92 -8.92
C LEU A 34 6.33 -5.84 -10.01
N PRO A 35 5.64 -6.95 -10.33
CA PRO A 35 6.00 -7.80 -11.45
C PRO A 35 6.03 -7.02 -12.77
N ALA A 36 6.86 -7.47 -13.71
CA ALA A 36 6.88 -6.91 -15.05
C ALA A 36 5.50 -7.08 -15.72
N GLY A 37 4.87 -5.97 -16.10
CA GLY A 37 3.53 -5.93 -16.70
C GLY A 37 2.45 -5.32 -15.81
N GLU A 38 2.70 -5.17 -14.50
CA GLU A 38 1.79 -4.47 -13.61
C GLU A 38 2.17 -2.99 -13.47
N SER A 39 1.21 -2.11 -13.76
CA SER A 39 1.40 -0.65 -13.65
C SER A 39 0.87 -0.07 -12.33
N ARG A 40 0.13 -0.86 -11.55
CA ARG A 40 -0.58 -0.41 -10.35
C ARG A 40 -0.48 -1.42 -9.23
N TRP A 41 -0.23 -0.91 -8.03
CA TRP A 41 -0.35 -1.67 -6.79
C TRP A 41 -1.82 -1.77 -6.41
N HIS A 42 -2.31 -2.99 -6.30
CA HIS A 42 -3.59 -3.35 -5.73
C HIS A 42 -3.29 -4.01 -4.39
N LEU A 43 -3.50 -3.29 -3.28
CA LEU A 43 -3.05 -3.79 -1.98
C LEU A 43 -4.00 -4.86 -1.46
N THR A 44 -3.42 -5.97 -1.03
CA THR A 44 -4.14 -6.97 -0.25
C THR A 44 -4.32 -6.49 1.19
N ASP A 45 -5.29 -7.07 1.91
CA ASP A 45 -5.51 -6.77 3.33
C ASP A 45 -4.25 -6.96 4.18
N GLU A 46 -3.41 -7.96 3.83
CA GLU A 46 -2.14 -8.21 4.51
C GLU A 46 -1.13 -7.08 4.29
N GLN A 47 -1.04 -6.56 3.07
CA GLN A 47 -0.16 -5.43 2.73
C GLN A 47 -0.61 -4.16 3.43
N VAL A 48 -1.93 -3.91 3.47
CA VAL A 48 -2.52 -2.79 4.21
C VAL A 48 -2.18 -2.89 5.70
N ALA A 49 -2.41 -4.06 6.32
CA ALA A 49 -2.10 -4.30 7.72
C ALA A 49 -0.61 -4.09 8.03
N HIS A 50 0.28 -4.56 7.16
CA HIS A 50 1.71 -4.36 7.33
C HIS A 50 2.10 -2.88 7.28
N VAL A 51 1.62 -2.13 6.28
CA VAL A 51 1.91 -0.69 6.18
C VAL A 51 1.40 0.07 7.41
N ARG A 52 0.19 -0.24 7.89
CA ARG A 52 -0.37 0.35 9.11
C ARG A 52 0.52 0.07 10.33
N ALA A 53 0.98 -1.17 10.49
CA ALA A 53 1.86 -1.56 11.60
C ALA A 53 3.22 -0.85 11.56
N VAL A 54 3.78 -0.61 10.36
CA VAL A 54 5.06 0.09 10.21
C VAL A 54 4.92 1.59 10.44
N VAL A 55 3.86 2.21 9.91
CA VAL A 55 3.62 3.66 10.08
C VAL A 55 3.29 4.02 11.53
N GLY A 56 2.48 3.21 12.21
CA GLY A 56 2.14 3.44 13.62
C GLY A 56 3.29 3.24 14.61
N ARG A 57 4.46 2.78 14.14
CA ARG A 57 5.68 2.57 14.94
C ARG A 57 6.67 3.73 14.84
N GLY A 58 6.38 4.74 14.03
CA GLY A 58 7.24 5.89 13.75
C GLY A 58 6.86 7.15 14.51
#